data_AF-A0AA35X4V0-F1
#
_entry.id   AF-A0AA35X4V0-F1
#
_cell.length_a   1.000
_cell.length_b   1.000
_cell.length_c   1.000
_cell.angle_alpha   90.00
_cell.angle_beta   90.00
_cell.angle_gamma   90.00
#
_symmetry.space_group_name_H-M   'P 1'
#
loop_
_entity.id
_entity.type
_entity.pdbx_description
1 polymer ?
#
loop_
_entity_poly.entity_id
_entity_poly.type
_entity_poly.pdbx_seq_one_letter_code
_entity_poly.pdbx_strand_id
1 'polypeptide(L)'
;MPSFVNIGAYVDSGTMIDTWATVGSCAQIGKNCHISGGAGIGGVLEPLQANPVIIEDDCFVGARSEVAEGVIVEQGAVLAMGVYVGKPLPDGSPGPGLYCAVIVKRVDAGTRAKTSINELLRN
;
A
#
# COMPACT_ATOMS: atom_id res chain seq x y z
N MET A 1 -4.73 -10.31 -12.64
CA MET A 1 -6.09 -9.93 -13.09
C MET A 1 -5.99 -8.77 -14.10
N PRO A 2 -7.06 -8.32 -14.78
CA PRO A 2 -7.01 -7.11 -15.61
C PRO A 2 -6.59 -5.91 -14.76
N SER A 3 -5.39 -5.40 -14.98
CA SER A 3 -4.74 -4.40 -14.13
C SER A 3 -3.72 -3.62 -14.95
N PHE A 4 -3.15 -2.57 -14.38
CA PHE A 4 -2.10 -1.79 -15.03
C PHE A 4 -0.83 -1.78 -14.18
N VAL A 5 0.31 -2.10 -14.81
CA VAL A 5 1.65 -2.01 -14.22
C VAL A 5 2.46 -1.09 -15.12
N ASN A 6 2.91 0.03 -14.56
CA ASN A 6 3.62 1.06 -15.30
C ASN A 6 5.14 0.78 -15.35
N ILE A 7 5.86 1.55 -16.18
CA ILE A 7 7.29 1.40 -16.39
C ILE A 7 8.12 1.55 -15.11
N GLY A 8 9.17 0.74 -14.99
CA GLY A 8 10.09 0.77 -13.86
C GLY A 8 9.53 0.20 -12.55
N ALA A 9 8.25 -0.16 -12.50
CA ALA A 9 7.67 -0.86 -11.36
C ALA A 9 8.32 -2.24 -11.19
N TYR A 10 8.44 -2.68 -9.95
CA TYR A 10 8.85 -4.04 -9.60
C TYR A 10 7.73 -4.70 -8.79
N VAL A 11 7.33 -5.90 -9.19
CA VAL A 11 6.35 -6.72 -8.48
C VAL A 11 6.99 -8.07 -8.22
N ASP A 12 7.29 -8.35 -6.95
CA ASP A 12 7.98 -9.59 -6.55
C ASP A 12 7.02 -10.80 -6.55
N SER A 13 7.61 -11.98 -6.36
CA SER A 13 6.98 -13.28 -6.34
C SER A 13 5.83 -13.42 -5.33
N GLY A 14 4.83 -14.20 -5.71
CA GLY A 14 3.67 -14.50 -4.86
C GLY A 14 2.66 -13.36 -4.72
N THR A 15 2.95 -12.18 -5.27
CA THR A 15 2.05 -11.02 -5.18
C THR A 15 0.86 -11.12 -6.11
N MET A 16 -0.31 -10.79 -5.58
CA MET A 16 -1.57 -10.71 -6.30
C MET A 16 -1.91 -9.26 -6.65
N ILE A 17 -2.09 -9.00 -7.95
CA ILE A 17 -2.60 -7.73 -8.48
C ILE A 17 -4.01 -7.97 -9.03
N ASP A 18 -5.00 -7.42 -8.33
CA ASP A 18 -6.42 -7.64 -8.61
C ASP A 18 -6.99 -6.72 -9.69
N THR A 19 -8.24 -7.00 -10.07
CA THR A 19 -8.92 -6.29 -11.16
C THR A 19 -8.97 -4.79 -10.89
N TRP A 20 -8.58 -4.00 -11.89
CA TRP A 20 -8.48 -2.54 -11.84
C TRP A 20 -7.49 -1.99 -10.82
N ALA A 21 -6.62 -2.83 -10.24
CA ALA A 21 -5.50 -2.33 -9.47
C ALA A 21 -4.48 -1.65 -10.40
N THR A 22 -3.79 -0.65 -9.85
CA THR A 22 -2.73 0.08 -10.55
C THR A 22 -1.43 -0.01 -9.77
N VAL A 23 -0.35 -0.39 -10.43
CA VAL A 23 1.02 -0.28 -9.92
C VAL A 23 1.72 0.80 -10.75
N GLY A 24 1.92 1.96 -10.14
CA GLY A 24 2.48 3.15 -10.78
C GLY A 24 3.97 3.03 -11.10
N SER A 25 4.50 4.02 -11.83
CA SER A 25 5.90 4.00 -12.30
C SER A 25 6.88 3.93 -11.12
N CYS A 26 7.90 3.09 -11.25
CA CYS A 26 8.92 2.86 -10.23
C CYS A 26 8.43 2.29 -8.90
N ALA A 27 7.12 2.04 -8.71
CA ALA A 27 6.61 1.46 -7.47
C ALA A 27 7.24 0.08 -7.20
N GLN A 28 7.57 -0.20 -5.93
CA GLN A 28 8.19 -1.45 -5.50
C GLN A 28 7.18 -2.24 -4.66
N ILE A 29 6.74 -3.39 -5.15
CA ILE A 29 5.83 -4.29 -4.44
C ILE A 29 6.61 -5.54 -4.06
N GLY A 30 6.66 -5.81 -2.75
CA GLY A 30 7.32 -6.95 -2.14
C GLY A 30 6.63 -8.28 -2.46
N LYS A 31 7.08 -9.33 -1.80
CA LYS A 31 6.58 -10.70 -1.97
C LYS A 31 5.25 -10.88 -1.26
N ASN A 32 4.45 -11.82 -1.77
CA ASN A 32 3.21 -12.27 -1.14
C ASN A 32 2.23 -11.14 -0.78
N CYS A 33 2.32 -10.01 -1.48
CA CYS A 33 1.41 -8.90 -1.26
C CYS A 33 0.05 -9.20 -1.90
N HIS A 34 -1.00 -8.61 -1.35
CA HIS A 34 -2.33 -8.61 -1.99
C HIS A 34 -2.76 -7.18 -2.24
N ILE A 35 -2.64 -6.76 -3.49
CA ILE A 35 -3.13 -5.46 -3.97
C ILE A 35 -4.55 -5.68 -4.49
N SER A 36 -5.54 -5.40 -3.63
CA SER A 36 -6.94 -5.72 -3.88
C SER A 36 -7.57 -4.90 -5.00
N GLY A 37 -8.75 -5.32 -5.45
CA GLY A 37 -9.44 -4.73 -6.60
C GLY A 37 -9.60 -3.20 -6.51
N GLY A 38 -9.16 -2.52 -7.57
CA GLY A 38 -9.23 -1.07 -7.66
C GLY A 38 -8.35 -0.31 -6.67
N ALA A 39 -7.38 -0.96 -6.02
CA ALA A 39 -6.38 -0.26 -5.23
C ALA A 39 -5.31 0.34 -6.15
N GLY A 40 -4.87 1.57 -5.85
CA GLY A 40 -3.82 2.25 -6.60
C GLY A 40 -2.55 2.44 -5.79
N ILE A 41 -1.43 2.06 -6.39
CA ILE A 41 -0.10 2.33 -5.90
C ILE A 41 0.49 3.42 -6.80
N GLY A 42 0.67 4.61 -6.24
CA GLY A 42 1.11 5.81 -6.95
C GLY A 42 2.49 5.64 -7.59
N GLY A 43 2.65 6.17 -8.79
CA GLY A 43 3.93 6.22 -9.47
C GLY A 43 4.75 7.43 -9.04
N VAL A 44 6.07 7.27 -8.98
CA VAL A 44 7.00 8.38 -8.74
C VAL A 44 8.14 8.23 -9.74
N LEU A 45 8.17 9.09 -10.74
CA LEU A 45 9.26 9.16 -11.72
C LEU A 45 10.17 10.36 -11.46
N GLU A 46 9.55 11.47 -11.05
CA GLU A 46 10.22 12.70 -10.67
C GLU A 46 9.69 13.18 -9.31
N PRO A 47 10.53 13.89 -8.53
CA PRO A 47 11.92 14.21 -8.84
C PRO A 47 12.85 13.00 -8.64
N LEU A 48 14.02 12.99 -9.29
CA LEU A 48 14.93 11.81 -9.31
C LEU A 48 15.38 11.33 -7.93
N GLN A 49 15.46 12.23 -6.95
CA GLN A 49 15.81 11.92 -5.57
C GLN A 49 14.63 11.39 -4.73
N ALA A 50 13.41 11.39 -5.27
CA ALA A 50 12.25 10.89 -4.56
C ALA A 50 12.26 9.36 -4.56
N ASN A 51 12.02 8.78 -3.39
CA ASN A 51 11.75 7.36 -3.31
C ASN A 51 10.42 7.06 -3.99
N PRO A 52 10.30 5.92 -4.69
CA PRO A 52 9.02 5.44 -5.16
C PRO A 52 8.11 5.03 -4.01
N VAL A 53 6.85 4.76 -4.32
CA VAL A 53 5.96 4.08 -3.35
C VAL A 53 6.48 2.65 -3.15
N ILE A 54 6.60 2.24 -1.89
CA ILE A 54 7.09 0.91 -1.51
C ILE A 54 6.01 0.22 -0.69
N ILE A 55 5.61 -0.97 -1.14
CA ILE A 55 4.78 -1.90 -0.37
C ILE A 55 5.68 -3.08 -0.03
N GLU A 56 6.07 -3.23 1.23
CA GLU A 56 6.97 -4.30 1.66
C GLU A 56 6.27 -5.67 1.71
N ASP A 57 7.04 -6.73 1.94
CA ASP A 57 6.60 -8.12 1.91
C ASP A 57 5.35 -8.37 2.80
N ASP A 58 4.51 -9.32 2.38
CA ASP A 58 3.34 -9.84 3.11
C ASP A 58 2.25 -8.80 3.44
N CYS A 59 2.25 -7.64 2.77
CA CYS A 59 1.25 -6.59 2.93
C CYS A 59 -0.10 -6.95 2.30
N PHE A 60 -1.18 -6.52 2.94
CA PHE A 60 -2.52 -6.53 2.38
C PHE A 60 -3.00 -5.09 2.18
N VAL A 61 -3.32 -4.73 0.93
CA VAL A 61 -3.90 -3.43 0.58
C VAL A 61 -5.35 -3.66 0.17
N GLY A 62 -6.28 -3.24 1.02
CA GLY A 62 -7.72 -3.40 0.79
C GLY A 62 -8.23 -2.69 -0.45
N ALA A 63 -9.37 -3.15 -0.97
CA ALA A 63 -9.96 -2.63 -2.20
C ALA A 63 -10.22 -1.12 -2.11
N ARG A 64 -10.01 -0.41 -3.22
CA ARG A 64 -10.23 1.05 -3.36
C ARG A 64 -9.36 1.93 -2.46
N SER A 65 -8.32 1.35 -1.86
CA SER A 65 -7.28 2.11 -1.16
C SER A 65 -6.28 2.70 -2.14
N GLU A 66 -5.64 3.80 -1.77
CA GLU A 66 -4.60 4.45 -2.59
C GLU A 66 -3.38 4.74 -1.70
N VAL A 67 -2.19 4.41 -2.17
CA VAL A 67 -0.92 4.72 -1.51
C VAL A 67 -0.06 5.49 -2.50
N ALA A 68 0.30 6.73 -2.22
CA ALA A 68 0.93 7.63 -3.19
C ALA A 68 2.19 8.34 -2.66
N GLU A 69 2.87 9.07 -3.54
CA GLU A 69 3.86 10.11 -3.18
C GLU A 69 5.09 9.62 -2.37
N GLY A 70 5.55 8.39 -2.66
CA GLY A 70 6.73 7.82 -2.03
C GLY A 70 6.49 7.29 -0.60
N VAL A 71 5.23 7.10 -0.22
CA VAL A 71 4.87 6.42 1.04
C VAL A 71 5.41 5.00 1.04
N ILE A 72 5.86 4.56 2.22
CA ILE A 72 6.30 3.19 2.49
C ILE A 72 5.26 2.53 3.39
N VAL A 73 4.75 1.39 2.96
CA VAL A 73 3.91 0.50 3.77
C VAL A 73 4.77 -0.68 4.20
N GLU A 74 5.07 -0.71 5.50
CA GLU A 74 6.02 -1.65 6.09
C GLU A 74 5.48 -3.10 6.15
N GLN A 75 6.40 -4.04 6.25
CA GLN A 75 6.16 -5.48 6.15
C GLN A 75 4.96 -5.97 6.98
N GLY A 76 4.11 -6.78 6.34
CA GLY A 76 2.97 -7.43 6.99
C GLY A 76 1.79 -6.52 7.31
N ALA A 77 1.85 -5.23 6.96
CA ALA A 77 0.77 -4.28 7.21
C ALA A 77 -0.54 -4.67 6.53
N VAL A 78 -1.66 -4.29 7.15
CA VAL A 78 -3.01 -4.56 6.67
C VAL A 78 -3.77 -3.25 6.58
N LEU A 79 -4.00 -2.78 5.36
CA LEU A 79 -4.86 -1.64 5.08
C LEU A 79 -6.27 -2.16 4.79
N ALA A 80 -7.26 -1.56 5.46
CA ALA A 80 -8.67 -1.80 5.16
C ALA A 80 -9.04 -1.26 3.76
N MET A 81 -10.30 -1.41 3.36
CA MET A 81 -10.81 -0.77 2.14
C MET A 81 -10.92 0.75 2.31
N GLY A 82 -10.65 1.50 1.22
CA GLY A 82 -10.80 2.96 1.21
C GLY A 82 -9.82 3.70 2.12
N VAL A 83 -8.62 3.15 2.30
CA VAL A 83 -7.51 3.81 3.01
C VAL A 83 -6.71 4.62 2.00
N TYR A 84 -6.66 5.93 2.18
CA TYR A 84 -5.92 6.85 1.32
C TYR A 84 -4.71 7.40 2.07
N VAL A 85 -3.49 7.08 1.60
CA VAL A 85 -2.24 7.49 2.24
C VAL A 85 -1.36 8.23 1.22
N GLY A 86 -1.09 9.50 1.50
CA GLY A 86 -0.17 10.34 0.73
C GLY A 86 0.92 10.91 1.64
N LYS A 87 1.77 11.76 1.08
CA LYS A 87 2.87 12.40 1.81
C LYS A 87 2.33 13.51 2.71
N PRO A 88 2.81 13.62 3.96
CA PRO A 88 2.55 14.80 4.79
C PRO A 88 3.08 16.08 4.13
N LEU A 89 2.64 17.24 4.62
CA LEU A 89 3.23 18.52 4.25
C LEU A 89 4.74 18.54 4.58
N PRO A 90 5.52 19.44 3.96
CA PRO A 90 6.98 19.50 4.19
C PRO A 90 7.39 19.68 5.65
N ASP A 91 6.52 20.24 6.49
CA ASP A 91 6.71 20.41 7.93
C ASP A 91 6.28 19.19 8.76
N GLY A 92 5.86 18.10 8.11
CA GLY A 92 5.41 16.86 8.73
C GLY A 92 3.93 16.89 9.18
N SER A 93 3.24 18.01 9.05
CA SER A 93 1.82 18.09 9.38
C SER A 93 0.96 17.41 8.31
N PRO A 94 -0.23 16.87 8.66
CA PRO A 94 -1.16 16.38 7.67
C PRO A 94 -1.56 17.50 6.69
N GLY A 95 -1.70 17.17 5.41
CA GLY A 95 -2.27 18.09 4.42
C GLY A 95 -3.67 18.57 4.81
N PRO A 96 -4.15 19.69 4.23
CA PRO A 96 -5.49 20.19 4.53
C PRO A 96 -6.53 19.12 4.20
N GLY A 97 -7.22 18.62 5.22
CA GLY A 97 -8.20 17.55 5.08
C GLY A 97 -8.85 17.18 6.41
N LEU A 98 -10.08 16.68 6.35
CA LEU A 98 -10.78 16.11 7.50
C LEU A 98 -10.60 14.58 7.58
N TYR A 99 -10.18 13.98 6.48
CA TYR A 99 -9.90 12.54 6.40
C TYR A 99 -8.50 12.24 6.94
N CYS A 100 -8.37 11.13 7.66
CA CYS A 100 -7.08 10.58 8.05
C CYS A 100 -7.10 9.04 8.03
N ALA A 101 -5.95 8.45 7.74
CA ALA A 101 -5.73 7.03 8.02
C ALA A 101 -5.43 6.84 9.51
N VAL A 102 -6.09 5.87 10.15
CA VAL A 102 -5.95 5.61 11.58
C VAL A 102 -5.35 4.23 11.80
N ILE A 103 -4.22 4.18 12.51
CA ILE A 103 -3.65 2.92 12.97
C ILE A 103 -4.46 2.45 14.17
N VAL A 104 -5.37 1.49 13.95
CA VAL A 104 -6.23 0.94 15.00
C VAL A 104 -5.51 -0.09 15.87
N LYS A 105 -4.50 -0.78 15.33
CA LYS A 105 -3.74 -1.84 16.01
C LYS A 105 -2.31 -1.89 15.51
N ARG A 106 -1.40 -2.34 16.38
CA ARG A 106 -0.04 -2.76 16.04
C ARG A 106 0.09 -4.22 16.43
N VAL A 107 0.54 -5.05 15.49
CA VAL A 107 0.64 -6.51 15.68
C VAL A 107 2.04 -6.99 15.33
N ASP A 108 2.49 -8.05 16.01
CA ASP A 108 3.74 -8.73 15.69
C ASP A 108 3.56 -9.78 14.58
N ALA A 109 4.69 -10.28 14.04
CA ALA A 109 4.72 -11.27 12.97
C ALA A 109 4.04 -12.60 13.35
N GLY A 110 4.15 -13.03 14.61
CA GLY A 110 3.52 -14.26 15.10
C GLY A 110 2.00 -14.16 15.12
N THR A 111 1.47 -12.99 15.50
CA THR A 111 0.05 -12.66 15.44
C THR A 111 -0.42 -12.55 13.98
N ARG A 112 0.33 -11.85 13.13
CA ARG A 112 0.02 -11.70 11.70
C ARG A 112 -0.06 -13.04 10.95
N ALA A 113 0.74 -14.03 11.36
CA ALA A 113 0.79 -15.36 10.73
C ALA A 113 -0.41 -16.27 11.09
N LYS A 114 -1.03 -16.07 12.26
CA LYS A 114 -2.11 -16.93 12.76
C LYS A 114 -3.50 -16.29 12.73
N THR A 115 -3.57 -14.97 12.61
CA THR A 115 -4.81 -14.21 12.65
C THR A 115 -5.22 -13.80 11.24
N SER A 116 -6.47 -14.07 10.87
CA SER A 116 -6.98 -13.70 9.55
C SER A 116 -7.07 -12.17 9.39
N ILE A 117 -6.99 -11.66 8.15
CA ILE A 117 -7.17 -10.23 7.85
C ILE A 117 -8.49 -9.70 8.41
N ASN A 118 -9.59 -10.45 8.23
CA ASN A 118 -10.90 -10.05 8.73
C ASN A 118 -10.93 -9.92 10.26
N GLU A 119 -10.25 -10.82 10.96
CA GLU A 119 -10.17 -10.77 12.42
C GLU A 119 -9.33 -9.58 12.89
N LEU A 120 -8.17 -9.33 12.26
CA LEU A 120 -7.34 -8.14 12.52
C LEU A 120 -8.13 -6.83 12.36
N LEU A 121 -9.04 -6.77 11.39
CA LEU A 121 -9.84 -5.57 11.11
C LEU A 121 -11.08 -5.44 12.00
N ARG A 122 -11.59 -6.53 12.60
CA ARG A 122 -12.83 -6.52 13.38
C ARG A 122 -12.62 -6.48 14.90
N ASN A 123 -11.60 -7.15 15.42
CA ASN A 123 -11.41 -7.41 16.86
C ASN A 123 -10.03 -6.98 17.34
#